data_AF-A0A379S787-F1
#
_entry.id   AF-A0A379S787-F1
#
_cell.length_a   1.000
_cell.length_b   1.000
_cell.length_c   1.000
_cell.angle_alpha   90.00
_cell.angle_beta   90.00
_cell.angle_gamma   90.00
#
_symmetry.space_group_name_H-M   'P 1'
#
loop_
_entity.id
_entity.type
_entity.pdbx_description
1 polymer ?
#
loop_
_entity_poly.entity_id
_entity_poly.type
_entity_poly.pdbx_seq_one_letter_code
_entity_poly.pdbx_strand_id
1 'polypeptide(L)' 'MVIVCDGTDEAAARIRRVLHNDPATGVMRHADAGYDLAVECAVEQGLHLPMVAATQRKR' A
#
# COMPACT_ATOMS: atom_id res chain seq x y z
N MET A 1 -0.84 -14.17 -2.45
CA MET A 1 0.50 -14.24 -3.10
C MET A 1 1.44 -15.07 -2.22
N VAL A 2 2.63 -15.49 -2.70
CA VAL A 2 3.67 -16.14 -1.86
C VAL A 2 5.04 -15.51 -2.16
N ILE A 3 5.87 -15.31 -1.13
CA ILE A 3 7.27 -14.86 -1.24
C ILE A 3 8.14 -15.60 -0.22
N VAL A 4 9.39 -15.92 -0.60
CA VAL A 4 10.34 -16.66 0.26
C VAL A 4 11.30 -15.70 0.94
N CYS A 5 11.50 -15.90 2.25
CA CYS A 5 12.49 -15.21 3.07
C CYS A 5 13.74 -16.08 3.21
N ASP A 6 14.62 -16.07 2.20
CA ASP A 6 15.84 -16.90 2.15
C ASP A 6 17.07 -16.28 2.85
N GLY A 7 16.92 -15.10 3.45
CA GLY A 7 18.00 -14.40 4.17
C GLY A 7 18.89 -13.51 3.30
N THR A 8 18.67 -13.45 1.98
CA THR A 8 19.45 -12.60 1.07
C THR A 8 19.00 -11.14 1.10
N ASP A 9 19.92 -10.21 0.81
CA ASP A 9 19.60 -8.78 0.71
C ASP A 9 18.64 -8.49 -0.46
N GLU A 10 18.76 -9.27 -1.54
CA GLU A 10 17.84 -9.20 -2.67
C GLU A 10 16.42 -9.61 -2.26
N ALA A 11 16.28 -10.65 -1.43
CA ALA A 11 14.98 -11.03 -0.88
C ALA A 11 14.43 -9.94 0.04
N ALA A 12 15.26 -9.34 0.90
CA ALA A 12 14.84 -8.24 1.76
C ALA A 12 14.28 -7.06 0.95
N ALA A 13 14.91 -6.72 -0.18
CA ALA A 13 14.40 -5.67 -1.08
C ALA A 13 13.07 -6.04 -1.74
N ARG A 14 12.88 -7.31 -2.14
CA ARG A 14 11.61 -7.81 -2.69
C ARG A 14 10.50 -7.82 -1.64
N ILE A 15 10.78 -8.32 -0.44
CA ILE A 15 9.84 -8.43 0.69
C ILE A 15 9.32 -7.05 1.08
N ARG A 16 10.19 -6.04 1.22
CA ARG A 16 9.77 -4.66 1.52
C ARG A 16 8.73 -4.12 0.54
N ARG A 17 8.89 -4.42 -0.75
CA ARG A 17 7.93 -4.00 -1.79
C ARG A 17 6.65 -4.83 -1.75
N VAL A 18 6.80 -6.15 -1.71
CA VAL A 18 5.68 -7.08 -1.84
C VAL A 18 4.74 -7.00 -0.64
N LEU A 19 5.27 -7.04 0.58
CA LEU A 19 4.46 -7.00 1.78
C LEU A 19 3.89 -5.61 2.09
N HIS A 20 4.34 -4.57 1.39
CA HIS A 20 3.67 -3.27 1.38
C HIS A 20 2.58 -3.22 0.29
N ASN A 21 2.93 -3.55 -0.95
CA ASN A 21 2.05 -3.37 -2.11
C ASN A 21 0.84 -4.32 -2.10
N ASP A 22 1.01 -5.58 -1.67
CA ASP A 22 -0.07 -6.57 -1.65
C ASP A 22 -1.24 -6.11 -0.77
N PRO A 23 -1.06 -5.78 0.54
CA PRO A 23 -2.14 -5.22 1.35
C PRO A 23 -2.56 -3.82 0.91
N ALA A 24 -1.64 -2.97 0.44
CA ALA A 24 -1.97 -1.63 -0.05
C ALA A 24 -2.97 -1.66 -1.22
N THR A 25 -2.93 -2.68 -2.08
CA THR A 25 -3.93 -2.86 -3.15
C THR A 25 -5.32 -3.15 -2.59
N GLY A 26 -5.41 -3.85 -1.45
CA GLY A 26 -6.66 -4.04 -0.71
C GLY A 26 -7.21 -2.72 -0.17
N VAL A 27 -6.36 -1.91 0.48
CA VAL A 27 -6.74 -0.58 0.96
C VAL A 27 -7.17 0.32 -0.19
N MET A 28 -6.38 0.36 -1.27
CA MET A 28 -6.71 1.08 -2.51
C MET A 28 -8.09 0.69 -3.02
N ARG A 29 -8.40 -0.61 -3.12
CA ARG A 29 -9.68 -1.09 -3.63
C ARG A 29 -10.87 -0.63 -2.77
N HIS A 30 -10.73 -0.65 -1.46
CA HIS A 30 -11.80 -0.21 -0.56
C HIS A 30 -11.92 1.32 -0.52
N ALA A 31 -10.81 2.05 -0.61
CA ALA A 31 -10.83 3.51 -0.72
C ALA A 31 -11.51 3.95 -2.03
N ASP A 32 -11.22 3.28 -3.15
CA ASP A 32 -11.87 3.52 -4.45
C ASP A 32 -13.38 3.22 -4.41
N ALA A 33 -13.80 2.22 -3.63
CA ALA A 33 -15.21 1.92 -3.39
C ALA A 33 -15.92 2.89 -2.43
N GLY A 34 -15.21 3.86 -1.84
CA GLY A 34 -15.77 4.89 -0.97
C GLY A 34 -15.85 4.53 0.51
N TYR A 35 -15.06 3.57 1.00
CA TYR A 35 -14.99 3.26 2.43
C TYR A 35 -14.09 4.26 3.17
N ASP A 36 -14.67 5.06 4.08
CA ASP A 36 -13.95 6.09 4.85
C ASP A 36 -12.75 5.52 5.63
N LEU A 37 -12.92 4.39 6.31
CA LEU A 37 -11.84 3.71 7.05
C LEU A 37 -10.65 3.34 6.15
N ALA A 38 -10.91 3.01 4.88
CA ALA A 38 -9.83 2.70 3.93
C ALA A 38 -9.15 3.97 3.42
N VAL A 39 -9.88 5.08 3.27
CA VAL A 39 -9.30 6.39 2.95
C VAL A 39 -8.40 6.87 4.09
N GLU A 40 -8.86 6.75 5.34
CA GLU A 40 -8.06 7.05 6.54
C GLU A 40 -6.79 6.21 6.59
N CYS A 41 -6.91 4.89 6.43
CA CYS A 41 -5.76 3.99 6.39
C CYS A 41 -4.78 4.37 5.26
N ALA A 42 -5.28 4.75 4.08
CA ALA A 42 -4.44 5.19 2.97
C ALA A 42 -3.65 6.47 3.31
N VAL A 43 -4.25 7.41 4.05
CA VAL A 43 -3.59 8.63 4.53
C VAL A 43 -2.54 8.31 5.59
N GLU A 44 -2.89 7.53 6.61
CA GLU A 44 -2.00 7.14 7.71
C GLU A 44 -0.75 6.40 7.23
N GLN A 45 -0.92 5.48 6.27
CA GLN A 45 0.16 4.68 5.70
C GLN A 45 0.88 5.40 4.54
N GLY A 46 0.45 6.61 4.18
CA GLY A 46 1.08 7.42 3.13
C GLY A 46 0.97 6.80 1.73
N LEU A 47 -0.11 6.08 1.44
CA LEU A 47 -0.37 5.54 0.10
C LEU A 47 -0.64 6.67 -0.88
N HIS A 48 -0.19 6.51 -2.13
CA HIS A 48 -0.40 7.49 -3.18
C HIS A 48 -1.50 7.02 -4.14
N LEU A 49 -2.74 7.48 -3.92
CA LEU A 49 -3.92 7.09 -4.71
C LEU A 49 -4.41 8.29 -5.54
N PRO A 50 -4.01 8.44 -6.82
CA PRO A 50 -4.20 9.66 -7.62
C PRO A 50 -5.63 10.23 -7.65
N MET A 51 -6.63 9.35 -7.59
CA MET A 51 -8.04 9.72 -7.66
C MET A 51 -8.68 9.97 -6.29
N VAL A 52 -7.98 9.67 -5.19
CA VAL A 52 -8.46 9.91 -3.81
C VAL A 52 -7.77 11.15 -3.26
N ALA A 53 -8.49 12.28 -3.25
CA ALA A 53 -7.95 13.60 -2.94
C ALA A 53 -7.22 13.67 -1.58
N ALA A 54 -7.74 12.97 -0.56
CA ALA A 54 -7.14 12.94 0.78
C ALA A 54 -5.71 12.40 0.82
N THR A 55 -5.32 11.58 -0.16
CA THR A 55 -3.99 10.93 -0.21
C THR A 55 -2.92 11.73 -0.98
N GLN A 56 -3.30 12.86 -1.59
CA GLN A 56 -2.39 13.67 -2.38
C GLN A 56 -1.46 14.50 -1.47
N ARG A 57 -0.22 14.03 -1.28
CA ARG A 57 0.84 14.85 -0.66
C ARG A 57 1.35 15.87 -1.68
N LYS A 58 1.46 17.15 -1.28
CA LYS A 58 2.23 18.16 -2.04
C LYS A 58 3.67 17.67 -2.14
N ARG A 59 4.09 17.28 -3.34
CA ARG A 59 5.49 17.03 -3.67
C ARG A 59 6.30 18.33 -3.59
#